data_AF-A0A9E3GWT6-F1
#
_entry.id   AF-A0A9E3GWT6-F1
#
_cell.length_a   1.000
_cell.length_b   1.000
_cell.length_c   1.000
_cell.angle_alpha   90.00
_cell.angle_beta   90.00
_cell.angle_gamma   90.00
#
_symmetry.space_group_name_H-M   'P 1'
#
loop_
_entity.id
_entity.type
_entity.pdbx_description
1 polymer ?
#
loop_
_entity_poly.entity_id
_entity_poly.type
_entity_poly.pdbx_seq_one_letter_code
_entity_poly.pdbx_strand_id
1 'polypeptide(L)'
;VAVPRIVDLWAVVPAALGRVEFDTLEEGNEAAIVLRQLRQAILDVFRRHLAGADLSGLVERFEAGLVVETGELVPAEDLRAAVGDLPALASWARALGIAPDDAAGVASVLEFVLEGLHLARRLTKDDRGVPGTAVYGS
;
A
#
# COMPACT_ATOMS: atom_id res chain seq x y z
N VAL A 1 -5.13 5.65 -18.04
CA VAL A 1 -5.94 6.44 -17.06
C VAL A 1 -5.13 6.51 -15.79
N ALA A 2 -5.08 7.68 -15.13
CA ALA A 2 -4.39 7.81 -13.84
C ALA A 2 -5.31 7.34 -12.71
N VAL A 3 -4.75 6.69 -11.69
CA VAL A 3 -5.47 6.14 -10.54
C VAL A 3 -4.68 6.45 -9.25
N PRO A 4 -5.34 6.89 -8.17
CA PRO A 4 -4.67 7.09 -6.90
C PRO A 4 -4.26 5.74 -6.29
N ARG A 5 -3.02 5.67 -5.79
CA ARG A 5 -2.43 4.50 -5.12
C ARG A 5 -1.98 4.85 -3.71
N ILE A 6 -1.46 3.86 -2.99
CA ILE A 6 -1.01 4.03 -1.60
C ILE A 6 0.16 4.97 -1.50
N VAL A 7 1.05 4.92 -2.47
CA VAL A 7 2.19 5.83 -2.55
C VAL A 7 1.72 7.28 -2.59
N ASP A 8 0.55 7.59 -3.16
CA ASP A 8 0.06 8.97 -3.19
C ASP A 8 -0.45 9.47 -1.81
N LEU A 9 -0.70 8.56 -0.85
CA LEU A 9 -1.24 8.93 0.46
C LEU A 9 -0.23 9.66 1.36
N TRP A 10 1.07 9.63 1.07
CA TRP A 10 2.04 10.39 1.87
C TRP A 10 1.74 11.90 1.84
N ALA A 11 1.16 12.40 0.73
CA ALA A 11 0.78 13.79 0.56
C ALA A 11 -0.30 14.25 1.58
N VAL A 12 -1.02 13.31 2.20
CA VAL A 12 -1.98 13.60 3.28
C VAL A 12 -1.27 14.14 4.51
N VAL A 13 -0.03 13.71 4.80
CA VAL A 13 0.70 14.12 6.01
C VAL A 13 0.90 15.64 6.07
N PRO A 14 1.59 16.29 5.11
CA PRO A 14 1.74 17.75 5.15
C PRO A 14 0.41 18.50 5.05
N ALA A 15 -0.58 17.95 4.33
CA ALA A 15 -1.91 18.56 4.23
C ALA A 15 -2.67 18.55 5.57
N ALA A 16 -2.55 17.47 6.35
CA ALA A 16 -3.21 17.31 7.64
C ALA A 16 -2.57 18.19 8.73
N LEU A 17 -1.25 18.40 8.71
CA LEU A 17 -0.56 19.23 9.70
C LEU A 17 -1.08 20.67 9.77
N GLY A 18 -1.56 21.22 8.65
CA GLY A 18 -2.16 22.56 8.62
C GLY A 18 -3.66 22.60 8.96
N ARG A 19 -4.28 21.46 9.30
CA ARG A 19 -5.73 21.31 9.49
C ARG A 19 -6.14 20.62 10.78
N VAL A 20 -5.24 19.87 11.40
CA VAL A 20 -5.45 19.15 12.65
C VAL A 20 -4.88 19.96 13.80
N GLU A 21 -5.62 20.03 14.91
CA GLU A 21 -5.13 20.59 16.16
C GLU A 21 -4.43 19.49 16.97
N PHE A 22 -3.28 19.84 17.54
CA PHE A 22 -2.45 18.95 18.37
C PHE A 22 -2.39 19.48 19.79
N ASP A 23 -2.23 18.58 20.76
CA ASP A 23 -1.99 19.00 22.14
C ASP A 23 -0.58 19.60 22.26
N THR A 24 -0.39 20.48 23.22
CA THR A 24 0.92 21.01 23.62
C THR A 24 1.93 19.92 23.99
N LEU A 25 1.46 18.77 24.48
CA LEU A 25 2.31 17.60 24.76
C LEU A 25 2.82 16.90 23.50
N GLU A 26 2.24 17.19 22.34
CA GLU A 26 2.55 16.57 21.05
C GLU A 26 3.44 17.46 20.16
N GLU A 27 3.78 18.65 20.64
CA GLU A 27 4.54 19.66 19.91
C GLU A 27 5.90 19.12 19.44
N GLY A 28 6.19 19.26 18.14
CA GLY A 28 7.39 18.73 17.50
C GLY A 28 7.32 17.26 17.07
N ASN A 29 6.20 16.56 17.32
CA ASN A 29 5.99 15.16 16.92
C ASN A 29 4.75 14.94 16.03
N GLU A 30 4.11 16.02 15.58
CA GLU A 30 2.83 16.03 14.87
C GLU A 30 2.89 15.18 13.59
N ALA A 31 3.95 15.33 12.80
CA ALA A 31 4.13 14.60 11.55
C ALA A 31 4.19 13.07 11.79
N ALA A 32 4.89 12.64 12.83
CA ALA A 32 4.99 11.23 13.17
C ALA A 32 3.67 10.69 13.74
N ILE A 33 2.91 11.50 14.47
CA ILE A 33 1.56 11.15 14.93
C ILE A 33 0.65 10.92 13.72
N VAL A 34 0.56 11.89 12.80
CA VAL A 34 -0.27 11.77 11.59
C VAL A 34 0.16 10.56 10.76
N LEU A 35 1.45 10.35 10.55
CA LEU A 35 1.97 9.22 9.78
C LEU A 35 1.62 7.88 10.45
N ARG A 36 1.72 7.79 11.77
CA ARG A 36 1.30 6.60 12.52
C ARG A 36 -0.19 6.34 12.38
N GLN A 37 -1.02 7.38 12.48
CA GLN A 37 -2.47 7.27 12.31
C GLN A 37 -2.84 6.86 10.87
N LEU A 38 -2.14 7.39 9.87
CA LEU A 38 -2.32 6.99 8.46
C LEU A 38 -2.02 5.50 8.28
N ARG A 39 -0.87 5.03 8.78
CA ARG A 39 -0.51 3.59 8.72
C ARG A 39 -1.54 2.72 9.44
N GLN A 40 -2.01 3.14 10.62
CA GLN A 40 -3.05 2.43 11.35
C GLN A 40 -4.36 2.36 10.55
N ALA A 41 -4.79 3.47 9.95
CA ALA A 41 -5.99 3.51 9.12
C ALA A 41 -5.88 2.60 7.89
N ILE A 42 -4.73 2.59 7.20
CA ILE A 42 -4.47 1.67 6.07
C ILE A 42 -4.61 0.23 6.53
N LEU A 43 -3.97 -0.15 7.64
CA LEU A 43 -4.02 -1.51 8.17
C LEU A 43 -5.45 -1.92 8.58
N ASP A 44 -6.23 -1.00 9.15
CA ASP A 44 -7.62 -1.27 9.55
C ASP A 44 -8.54 -1.45 8.34
N VAL A 45 -8.38 -0.64 7.28
CA VAL A 45 -9.11 -0.83 6.02
C VAL A 45 -8.69 -2.15 5.34
N PHE A 46 -7.40 -2.47 5.35
CA PHE A 46 -6.88 -3.71 4.79
C PHE A 46 -7.52 -4.92 5.47
N ARG A 47 -7.53 -4.94 6.81
CA ARG A 47 -8.18 -6.00 7.59
C ARG A 47 -9.68 -6.05 7.35
N ARG A 48 -10.36 -4.91 7.24
CA ARG A 48 -11.81 -4.87 7.01
C ARG A 48 -12.21 -5.49 5.67
N HIS A 49 -11.42 -5.28 4.62
CA HIS A 49 -11.79 -5.69 3.26
C HIS A 49 -11.15 -7.00 2.81
N LEU A 50 -9.99 -7.35 3.36
CA LEU A 50 -9.24 -8.55 2.98
C LEU A 50 -9.10 -9.56 4.12
N ALA A 51 -9.91 -9.44 5.19
CA ALA A 51 -10.05 -10.53 6.17
C ALA A 51 -10.48 -11.83 5.47
N GLY A 52 -9.69 -12.88 5.66
CA GLY A 52 -9.96 -14.19 5.06
C GLY A 52 -9.67 -14.28 3.56
N ALA A 53 -9.17 -13.21 2.93
CA ALA A 53 -8.65 -13.30 1.57
C ALA A 53 -7.43 -14.24 1.54
N ASP A 54 -7.35 -15.07 0.50
CA ASP A 54 -6.14 -15.85 0.26
C ASP A 54 -5.03 -14.92 -0.24
N LEU A 55 -3.99 -14.78 0.58
CA LEU A 55 -2.78 -13.99 0.30
C LEU A 55 -1.53 -14.88 0.25
N SER A 56 -1.66 -16.21 0.42
CA SER A 56 -0.49 -17.08 0.58
C SER A 56 0.35 -17.11 -0.69
N GLY A 57 -0.28 -17.20 -1.87
CA GLY A 57 0.43 -17.27 -3.14
C GLY A 57 1.28 -16.02 -3.47
N LEU A 58 0.98 -14.86 -2.88
CA LEU A 58 1.85 -13.68 -3.00
C LEU A 58 2.99 -13.73 -1.98
N VAL A 59 2.71 -14.11 -0.74
CA VAL A 59 3.73 -14.23 0.30
C VAL A 59 4.76 -15.31 -0.03
N GLU A 60 4.34 -16.45 -0.56
CA GLU A 60 5.24 -17.51 -1.03
C GLU A 60 6.20 -17.02 -2.13
N ARG A 61 5.78 -16.08 -2.99
CA ARG A 61 6.66 -15.48 -4.00
C ARG A 61 7.72 -14.59 -3.35
N PHE A 62 7.35 -13.82 -2.32
CA PHE A 62 8.30 -13.01 -1.55
C PHE A 62 9.29 -13.89 -0.79
N GLU A 63 8.83 -14.98 -0.16
CA GLU A 63 9.70 -15.98 0.48
C GLU A 63 10.65 -16.64 -0.53
N ALA A 64 10.23 -16.77 -1.79
CA ALA A 64 11.06 -17.24 -2.91
C ALA A 64 11.98 -16.16 -3.53
N GLY A 65 12.01 -14.95 -2.96
CA GLY A 65 12.92 -13.86 -3.37
C GLY A 65 12.33 -12.84 -4.34
N LEU A 66 11.00 -12.77 -4.49
CA LEU A 66 10.36 -11.67 -5.22
C LEU A 66 10.69 -10.32 -4.55
N VAL A 67 10.98 -9.33 -5.38
CA VAL A 67 11.12 -7.93 -4.98
C VAL A 67 10.20 -7.11 -5.87
N VAL A 68 9.39 -6.23 -5.27
CA VAL A 68 8.46 -5.36 -6.00
C VAL A 68 8.80 -3.91 -5.71
N GLU A 69 9.14 -3.16 -6.74
CA GLU A 69 9.32 -1.72 -6.68
C GLU A 69 8.02 -1.02 -7.10
N THR A 70 7.62 -0.01 -6.33
CA THR A 70 6.56 0.92 -6.70
C THR A 70 6.98 2.35 -6.40
N GLY A 71 6.27 3.29 -7.00
CA GLY A 71 6.48 4.71 -6.82
C GLY A 71 5.55 5.53 -7.70
N GLU A 72 5.46 6.84 -7.46
CA GLU A 72 4.63 7.76 -8.25
C GLU A 72 4.90 7.67 -9.76
N LEU A 73 6.16 7.41 -10.13
CA LEU A 73 6.61 7.29 -11.51
C LEU A 73 6.55 5.86 -12.07
N VAL A 74 6.17 4.86 -11.26
CA VAL A 74 6.06 3.46 -11.70
C VAL A 74 4.70 3.25 -12.39
N PRO A 75 4.66 2.85 -13.67
CA PRO A 75 3.42 2.56 -14.38
C PRO A 75 2.63 1.40 -13.75
N ALA A 76 1.29 1.45 -13.90
CA ALA A 76 0.39 0.41 -13.38
C ALA A 76 0.67 -0.96 -14.02
N GLU A 77 0.99 -0.98 -15.32
CA GLU A 77 1.37 -2.18 -16.06
C GLU A 77 2.64 -2.85 -15.53
N ASP A 78 3.65 -2.06 -15.14
CA ASP A 78 4.93 -2.55 -14.64
C ASP A 78 4.75 -3.15 -13.24
N LEU A 79 3.98 -2.49 -12.38
CA LEU A 79 3.65 -3.01 -11.05
C LEU A 79 2.91 -4.35 -11.15
N ARG A 80 1.96 -4.46 -12.08
CA ARG A 80 1.24 -5.73 -12.32
C ARG A 80 2.16 -6.81 -12.89
N ALA A 81 3.04 -6.45 -13.81
CA ALA A 81 4.00 -7.38 -14.40
C ALA A 81 4.98 -7.95 -13.36
N ALA A 82 5.36 -7.14 -12.35
CA ALA A 82 6.29 -7.54 -11.31
C ALA A 82 5.84 -8.77 -10.52
N VAL A 83 4.54 -8.96 -10.33
CA VAL A 83 4.00 -10.12 -9.58
C VAL A 83 3.61 -11.30 -10.46
N GLY A 84 3.71 -11.19 -11.79
CA GLY A 84 3.34 -12.26 -12.74
C GLY A 84 1.85 -12.64 -12.68
N ASP A 85 1.53 -13.86 -13.09
CA ASP A 85 0.16 -14.38 -13.01
C ASP A 85 -0.20 -14.68 -11.55
N LEU A 86 -1.17 -13.96 -11.00
CA LEU A 86 -1.60 -14.04 -9.60
C LEU A 86 -3.13 -14.17 -9.56
N PRO A 87 -3.69 -15.38 -9.64
CA PRO A 87 -5.13 -15.60 -9.78
C PRO A 87 -5.98 -14.95 -8.67
N ALA A 88 -5.44 -14.86 -7.45
CA ALA A 88 -6.09 -14.23 -6.31
C ALA A 88 -6.32 -12.72 -6.49
N LEU A 89 -5.59 -12.04 -7.39
CA LEU A 89 -5.71 -10.60 -7.60
C LEU A 89 -7.13 -10.18 -8.02
N ALA A 90 -7.81 -11.00 -8.83
CA ALA A 90 -9.18 -10.75 -9.26
C ALA A 90 -10.21 -10.89 -8.11
N SER A 91 -9.92 -11.67 -7.07
CA SER A 91 -10.79 -11.76 -5.89
C SER A 91 -10.57 -10.56 -4.96
N TRP A 92 -9.33 -10.11 -4.79
CA TRP A 92 -9.00 -8.92 -4.01
C TRP A 92 -9.60 -7.65 -4.63
N ALA A 93 -9.51 -7.51 -5.95
CA ALA A 93 -10.12 -6.40 -6.68
C ALA A 93 -11.63 -6.33 -6.41
N ARG A 94 -12.33 -7.46 -6.53
CA ARG A 94 -13.77 -7.54 -6.23
C ARG A 94 -14.09 -7.22 -4.77
N ALA A 95 -13.28 -7.70 -3.82
CA ALA A 95 -13.45 -7.40 -2.40
C ALA A 95 -13.33 -5.89 -2.10
N LEU A 96 -12.58 -5.16 -2.93
CA LEU A 96 -12.39 -3.71 -2.85
C LEU A 96 -13.32 -2.92 -3.78
N GLY A 97 -14.28 -3.58 -4.44
CA GLY A 97 -15.22 -2.93 -5.36
C GLY A 97 -14.60 -2.48 -6.69
N ILE A 98 -13.43 -3.01 -7.05
CA ILE A 98 -12.74 -2.74 -8.31
C ILE A 98 -13.03 -3.85 -9.31
N ALA A 99 -13.34 -3.47 -10.55
CA ALA A 99 -13.57 -4.42 -11.63
C ALA A 99 -12.24 -5.12 -12.00
N PRO A 100 -12.19 -6.46 -12.13
CA PRO A 100 -10.94 -7.17 -12.43
C PRO A 100 -10.28 -6.81 -13.77
N ASP A 101 -11.03 -6.22 -14.70
CA ASP A 101 -10.57 -5.74 -16.01
C ASP A 101 -10.14 -4.26 -16.00
N ASP A 102 -10.35 -3.54 -14.89
CA ASP A 102 -9.77 -2.21 -14.68
C ASP A 102 -8.29 -2.33 -14.29
N ALA A 103 -7.42 -2.35 -15.31
CA ALA A 103 -5.98 -2.50 -15.11
C ALA A 103 -5.37 -1.46 -14.15
N ALA A 104 -5.86 -0.21 -14.18
CA ALA A 104 -5.37 0.84 -13.29
C ALA A 104 -5.84 0.59 -11.85
N GLY A 105 -7.13 0.33 -11.67
CA GLY A 105 -7.68 -0.04 -10.36
C GLY A 105 -6.98 -1.26 -9.76
N VAL A 106 -6.69 -2.28 -10.57
CA VAL A 106 -5.98 -3.49 -10.15
C VAL A 106 -4.55 -3.20 -9.66
N ALA A 107 -3.82 -2.28 -10.27
CA ALA A 107 -2.51 -1.86 -9.77
C ALA A 107 -2.62 -1.19 -8.39
N SER A 108 -3.68 -0.40 -8.16
CA SER A 108 -3.96 0.21 -6.85
C SER A 108 -4.29 -0.84 -5.80
N VAL A 109 -5.06 -1.86 -6.17
CA VAL A 109 -5.36 -3.02 -5.32
C VAL A 109 -4.09 -3.76 -4.92
N LEU A 110 -3.21 -4.03 -5.89
CA LEU A 110 -1.95 -4.72 -5.62
C LEU A 110 -1.08 -3.92 -4.65
N GLU A 111 -0.91 -2.62 -4.86
CA GLU A 111 -0.12 -1.78 -3.97
C GLU A 111 -0.72 -1.70 -2.55
N PHE A 112 -2.05 -1.66 -2.45
CA PHE A 112 -2.74 -1.72 -1.16
C PHE A 112 -2.52 -3.04 -0.42
N VAL A 113 -2.50 -4.16 -1.14
CA VAL A 113 -2.19 -5.47 -0.55
C VAL A 113 -0.74 -5.52 -0.07
N LEU A 114 0.21 -5.00 -0.84
CA LEU A 114 1.62 -4.94 -0.44
C LEU A 114 1.82 -4.12 0.83
N GLU A 115 1.25 -2.91 0.89
CA GLU A 115 1.32 -2.08 2.10
C GLU A 115 0.63 -2.76 3.29
N GLY A 116 -0.54 -3.36 3.09
CA GLY A 116 -1.25 -4.07 4.13
C GLY A 116 -0.47 -5.26 4.70
N LEU A 117 0.18 -6.05 3.84
CA LEU A 117 1.07 -7.14 4.24
C LEU A 117 2.31 -6.63 4.99
N HIS A 118 2.91 -5.52 4.54
CA HIS A 118 4.01 -4.87 5.24
C HIS A 118 3.60 -4.42 6.65
N LEU A 119 2.48 -3.68 6.78
CA LEU A 119 1.96 -3.21 8.06
C LEU A 119 1.50 -4.36 8.97
N ALA A 120 1.12 -5.50 8.39
CA ALA A 120 0.85 -6.75 9.10
C ALA A 120 2.13 -7.55 9.46
N ARG A 121 3.32 -7.01 9.16
CA ARG A 121 4.64 -7.63 9.39
C ARG A 121 4.85 -8.95 8.67
N ARG A 122 4.28 -9.08 7.47
CA ARG A 122 4.48 -10.23 6.58
C ARG A 122 5.47 -9.95 5.46
N LEU A 123 5.75 -8.68 5.19
CA LEU A 123 6.72 -8.20 4.19
C LEU A 123 7.58 -7.09 4.80
N THR A 124 8.79 -6.94 4.26
CA THR A 124 9.64 -5.77 4.51
C THR A 124 9.34 -4.68 3.48
N LYS A 125 9.62 -3.42 3.84
CA LYS A 125 9.50 -2.26 2.97
C LYS A 125 10.69 -1.33 3.18
N ASP A 126 11.28 -0.87 2.09
CA ASP A 126 12.30 0.18 2.07
C ASP A 126 11.79 1.36 1.22
N ASP A 127 11.64 2.53 1.84
CA ASP A 127 11.21 3.77 1.17
C ASP A 127 12.37 4.46 0.40
N ARG A 128 13.56 3.83 0.35
CA ARG A 128 14.82 4.31 -0.28
C ARG A 128 15.25 5.74 0.11
N GLY A 129 14.69 6.28 1.19
CA GLY A 129 14.91 7.67 1.60
C GLY A 129 14.29 8.71 0.66
N VAL A 130 13.45 8.30 -0.30
CA VAL A 130 12.77 9.21 -1.25
C VAL A 130 11.25 9.04 -1.07
N PRO A 131 10.54 10.08 -0.59
CA PRO A 131 9.08 10.07 -0.55
C PRO A 131 8.50 9.73 -1.91
N GLY A 132 7.50 8.86 -1.95
CA GLY A 132 6.88 8.46 -3.21
C GLY A 132 7.57 7.28 -3.91
N THR A 133 8.51 6.60 -3.25
CA THR A 133 9.08 5.31 -3.71
C THR A 133 9.04 4.27 -2.60
N ALA A 134 8.84 3.01 -2.97
CA ALA A 134 8.83 1.90 -2.04
C ALA A 134 9.29 0.61 -2.71
N VAL A 135 10.10 -0.17 -1.99
CA VAL A 135 10.51 -1.51 -2.39
C VAL A 135 10.02 -2.50 -1.36
N TYR A 136 9.23 -3.47 -1.78
CA TYR A 136 8.77 -4.56 -0.94
C TYR A 136 9.63 -5.81 -1.15
N GLY A 137 9.86 -6.54 -0.06
CA GLY A 137 10.62 -7.78 -0.02
C GLY A 137 10.15 -8.71 1.11
N SER A 138 10.89 -9.80 1.33
CA SER A 138 10.76 -10.64 2.53
C SER A 138 11.54 -10.10 3.72
#